data_AF-A0A969Q6E1-F1
#
_entry.id   AF-A0A969Q6E1-F1
#
_cell.length_a   1.000
_cell.length_b   1.000
_cell.length_c   1.000
_cell.angle_alpha   90.00
_cell.angle_beta   90.00
_cell.angle_gamma   90.00
#
_symmetry.space_group_name_H-M   'P 1'
#
loop_
_entity.id
_entity.type
_entity.pdbx_description
1 polymer ?
#
loop_
_entity_poly.entity_id
_entity_poly.type
_entity_poly.pdbx_seq_one_letter_code
_entity_poly.pdbx_strand_id
1 'polypeptide(L)'
;MIQSIAYAILHEIVPNGIVFGALYRMFLYHYQHPYQYIAVISLTYGIMGATGIFCLRHLKWKQKTTIGFILVSTTILASIPGGILWKIHDMQAGFFPSGERFLPDLSWGASTGLQVGWAIALLSFPYNVISWISGYWVARYGFQLYDFQRRDRR
;
A
#
# COMPACT_ATOMS: atom_id res chain seq x y z
N MET A 1 -1.27 -11.87 -0.70
CA MET A 1 -0.50 -13.13 -0.85
C MET A 1 0.89 -12.90 -1.41
N ILE A 2 1.05 -12.44 -2.67
CA ILE A 2 2.39 -12.20 -3.28
C ILE A 2 3.26 -11.29 -2.42
N GLN A 3 2.69 -10.18 -1.94
CA GLN A 3 3.40 -9.20 -1.11
C GLN A 3 3.84 -9.79 0.24
N SER A 4 2.97 -10.56 0.89
CA SER A 4 3.28 -11.26 2.14
C SER A 4 4.40 -12.29 1.98
N ILE A 5 4.44 -13.00 0.84
CA ILE A 5 5.51 -13.96 0.51
C ILE A 5 6.83 -13.22 0.25
N ALA A 6 6.79 -12.15 -0.57
CA ALA A 6 7.96 -11.33 -0.85
C ALA A 6 8.55 -10.74 0.44
N TYR A 7 7.69 -10.31 1.37
CA TYR A 7 8.12 -9.86 2.69
C TYR A 7 8.80 -10.97 3.48
N ALA A 8 8.19 -12.16 3.58
CA ALA A 8 8.77 -13.28 4.31
C ALA A 8 10.16 -13.66 3.78
N ILE A 9 10.33 -13.74 2.46
CA ILE A 9 11.63 -14.03 1.83
C ILE A 9 12.65 -12.92 2.14
N LEU A 10 12.26 -11.66 1.99
CA LEU A 10 13.16 -10.53 2.26
C LEU A 10 13.54 -10.44 3.74
N HIS A 11 12.65 -10.79 4.65
CA HIS A 11 12.91 -10.80 6.08
C HIS A 11 14.02 -11.79 6.47
N GLU A 12 14.09 -12.94 5.80
CA GLU A 12 15.15 -13.94 6.04
C GLU A 12 16.52 -13.52 5.48
N ILE A 13 16.54 -12.73 4.40
CA ILE A 13 17.76 -12.41 3.64
C ILE A 13 18.34 -11.06 4.07
N VAL A 14 17.49 -10.11 4.44
CA VAL A 14 17.87 -8.73 4.76
C VAL A 14 17.95 -8.56 6.28
N PRO A 15 19.06 -8.04 6.83
CA PRO A 15 19.22 -7.83 8.27
C PRO A 15 18.05 -7.06 8.89
N ASN A 16 17.67 -7.47 10.11
CA ASN A 16 16.53 -6.95 10.87
C ASN A 16 16.45 -5.41 10.84
N GLY A 17 15.29 -4.90 10.41
CA GLY A 17 14.97 -3.46 10.40
C GLY A 17 15.24 -2.71 9.09
N ILE A 18 16.01 -3.27 8.16
CA ILE A 18 16.29 -2.58 6.88
C ILE A 18 15.12 -2.72 5.89
N VAL A 19 14.35 -3.82 5.97
CA VAL A 19 13.21 -4.09 5.06
C VAL A 19 12.18 -2.96 5.04
N PHE A 20 11.95 -2.30 6.17
CA PHE A 20 11.05 -1.16 6.26
C PHE A 20 11.76 0.20 6.44
N GLY A 21 13.06 0.24 6.70
CA GLY A 21 13.79 1.49 6.99
C GLY A 21 13.64 1.92 8.46
N ALA A 22 14.39 1.30 9.37
CA ALA A 22 14.24 1.44 10.82
C ALA A 22 14.62 2.80 11.46
N LEU A 23 14.60 3.92 10.73
CA LEU A 23 15.08 5.20 11.25
C LEU A 23 14.08 5.94 12.17
N TYR A 24 12.79 5.61 12.13
CA TYR A 24 11.74 6.29 12.93
C TYR A 24 10.82 5.30 13.65
N ARG A 25 10.27 5.69 14.80
CA ARG A 25 9.28 4.87 15.57
C ARG A 25 8.07 4.46 14.72
N MET A 26 7.69 5.25 13.73
CA MET A 26 6.62 4.90 12.79
C MET A 26 6.91 3.60 12.01
N PHE A 27 8.18 3.27 11.77
CA PHE A 27 8.61 2.01 11.15
C PHE A 27 8.67 0.83 12.13
N LEU A 28 8.70 1.09 13.44
CA LEU A 28 8.74 0.03 14.45
C LEU A 28 7.48 -0.83 14.37
N TYR A 29 6.30 -0.21 14.20
CA TYR A 29 5.05 -0.95 14.04
C TYR A 29 4.93 -1.65 12.68
N HIS A 30 5.56 -1.11 11.62
CA HIS A 30 5.66 -1.82 10.35
C HIS A 30 6.49 -3.10 10.48
N TYR A 31 7.50 -3.10 11.34
CA TYR A 31 8.28 -4.29 11.67
C TYR A 31 7.53 -5.26 12.59
N GLN A 32 6.78 -4.77 13.58
CA GLN A 32 6.04 -5.61 14.53
C GLN A 32 4.74 -6.19 13.96
N HIS A 33 4.06 -5.45 13.09
CA HIS A 33 2.76 -5.81 12.50
C HIS A 33 2.76 -5.74 10.96
N PRO A 34 3.76 -6.34 10.28
CA PRO A 34 4.01 -6.13 8.84
C PRO A 34 2.81 -6.50 7.98
N TYR A 35 2.14 -7.61 8.30
CA TYR A 35 1.04 -8.11 7.50
C TYR A 35 -0.19 -7.19 7.50
N GLN A 36 -0.41 -6.42 8.58
CA GLN A 36 -1.54 -5.49 8.65
C GLN A 36 -1.30 -4.30 7.71
N TYR A 37 -0.09 -3.75 7.71
CA TYR A 37 0.31 -2.69 6.78
C TYR A 37 0.34 -3.16 5.32
N ILE A 38 0.82 -4.39 5.08
CA ILE A 38 0.77 -5.01 3.74
C ILE A 38 -0.68 -5.20 3.28
N ALA A 39 -1.59 -5.57 4.17
CA ALA A 39 -3.01 -5.73 3.87
C ALA A 39 -3.64 -4.38 3.48
N VAL A 40 -3.32 -3.29 4.20
CA VAL A 40 -3.79 -1.94 3.86
C VAL A 40 -3.39 -1.56 2.44
N ILE A 41 -2.09 -1.66 2.10
CA ILE A 41 -1.61 -1.34 0.74
C ILE A 41 -2.25 -2.26 -0.31
N SER A 42 -2.35 -3.56 -0.02
CA SER A 42 -2.92 -4.54 -0.95
C SER A 42 -4.40 -4.29 -1.24
N LEU A 43 -5.18 -3.92 -0.21
CA LEU A 43 -6.60 -3.59 -0.35
C LEU A 43 -6.79 -2.32 -1.17
N THR A 44 -6.03 -1.27 -0.86
CA THR A 44 -6.06 -0.02 -1.64
C THR A 44 -5.69 -0.30 -3.10
N TYR A 45 -4.65 -1.10 -3.34
CA TYR A 45 -4.25 -1.51 -4.69
C TYR A 45 -5.37 -2.24 -5.42
N GLY A 46 -6.04 -3.20 -4.76
CA GLY A 46 -7.15 -3.94 -5.33
C GLY A 46 -8.31 -3.05 -5.76
N ILE A 47 -8.69 -2.09 -4.90
CA ILE A 47 -9.74 -1.10 -5.20
C ILE A 47 -9.32 -0.22 -6.38
N MET A 48 -8.12 0.36 -6.33
CA MET A 48 -7.62 1.26 -7.39
C MET A 48 -7.44 0.53 -8.71
N GLY A 49 -6.94 -0.71 -8.68
CA GLY A 49 -6.79 -1.57 -9.84
C GLY A 49 -8.13 -1.92 -10.48
N ALA A 50 -9.10 -2.37 -9.67
CA ALA A 50 -10.44 -2.70 -10.16
C ALA A 50 -11.14 -1.49 -10.75
N THR A 51 -11.14 -0.35 -10.05
CA THR A 51 -11.75 0.90 -10.52
C THR A 51 -11.03 1.43 -11.76
N GLY A 52 -9.70 1.45 -11.77
CA GLY A 52 -8.90 1.92 -12.91
C GLY A 52 -9.12 1.06 -14.16
N ILE A 53 -9.14 -0.26 -14.03
CA ILE A 53 -9.46 -1.17 -15.13
C ILE A 53 -10.90 -0.93 -15.59
N PHE A 54 -11.88 -0.87 -14.69
CA PHE A 54 -13.28 -0.69 -15.05
C PHE A 54 -13.55 0.64 -15.77
N CYS A 55 -13.03 1.74 -15.26
CA CYS A 55 -13.28 3.09 -15.78
C CYS A 55 -12.45 3.39 -17.04
N LEU A 56 -11.17 3.01 -17.06
CA LEU A 56 -10.21 3.48 -18.06
C LEU A 56 -9.89 2.43 -19.15
N ARG A 57 -10.59 1.30 -19.16
CA ARG A 57 -10.47 0.21 -20.17
C ARG A 57 -10.53 0.66 -21.63
N HIS A 58 -11.20 1.77 -21.93
CA HIS A 58 -11.38 2.25 -23.29
C HIS A 58 -10.14 3.00 -23.82
N LEU A 59 -9.21 3.38 -22.95
CA LEU A 59 -8.01 4.17 -23.29
C LEU A 59 -6.77 3.28 -23.43
N LYS A 60 -6.82 2.29 -24.33
CA LYS A 60 -5.76 1.26 -24.48
C LYS A 60 -4.35 1.83 -24.69
N TRP A 61 -4.23 2.91 -25.45
CA TRP A 61 -2.95 3.58 -25.71
C TRP A 61 -2.36 4.25 -24.46
N LYS A 62 -3.15 4.46 -23.41
CA LYS A 62 -2.74 5.00 -22.12
C LYS A 62 -2.58 3.94 -21.03
N GLN A 63 -2.61 2.64 -21.36
CA GLN A 63 -2.58 1.57 -20.37
C GLN A 63 -1.39 1.69 -19.41
N LYS A 64 -0.18 1.95 -19.92
CA LYS A 64 1.02 2.14 -19.08
C LYS A 64 0.85 3.33 -18.13
N THR A 65 0.34 4.45 -18.62
CA THR A 65 0.06 5.65 -17.81
C THR A 65 -0.99 5.36 -16.73
N THR A 66 -2.04 4.61 -17.07
CA THR A 66 -3.08 4.21 -16.11
C THR A 66 -2.52 3.30 -15.01
N ILE A 67 -1.68 2.32 -15.36
CA ILE A 67 -1.04 1.46 -14.37
C ILE A 67 -0.11 2.28 -13.46
N GLY A 68 0.68 3.19 -14.03
CA GLY A 68 1.50 4.11 -13.26
C GLY A 68 0.67 4.96 -12.29
N PHE A 69 -0.46 5.50 -12.76
CA PHE A 69 -1.41 6.24 -11.92
C PHE A 69 -1.98 5.36 -10.80
N ILE A 70 -2.39 4.11 -11.09
CA ILE A 70 -2.88 3.16 -10.07
C ILE A 70 -1.82 2.92 -9.00
N LEU A 71 -0.57 2.68 -9.38
CA LEU A 71 0.52 2.42 -8.43
C LEU A 71 0.81 3.63 -7.54
N VAL A 72 0.97 4.82 -8.14
CA VAL A 72 1.25 6.06 -7.39
C VAL A 72 0.09 6.42 -6.47
N SER A 73 -1.13 6.42 -7.00
CA SER A 73 -2.32 6.73 -6.21
C SER A 73 -2.56 5.71 -5.11
N THR A 74 -2.25 4.43 -5.33
CA THR A 74 -2.28 3.40 -4.28
C THR A 74 -1.33 3.77 -3.14
N THR A 75 -0.07 4.11 -3.43
CA THR A 75 0.89 4.47 -2.38
C THR A 75 0.43 5.69 -1.58
N ILE A 76 -0.07 6.73 -2.25
CA ILE A 76 -0.56 7.94 -1.58
C ILE A 76 -1.81 7.63 -0.75
N LEU A 77 -2.81 6.98 -1.34
CA LEU A 77 -4.10 6.73 -0.68
C LEU A 77 -3.99 5.72 0.45
N ALA A 78 -3.13 4.70 0.33
CA ALA A 78 -2.88 3.72 1.39
C ALA A 78 -2.19 4.35 2.60
N SER A 79 -1.51 5.49 2.42
CA SER A 79 -0.84 6.18 3.52
C SER A 79 -1.82 6.75 4.54
N ILE A 80 -3.06 7.07 4.15
CA ILE A 80 -4.12 7.54 5.05
C ILE A 80 -4.53 6.44 6.05
N PRO A 81 -5.08 5.28 5.63
CA PRO A 81 -5.40 4.19 6.54
C PRO A 81 -4.16 3.60 7.23
N GLY A 82 -2.97 3.68 6.60
CA GLY A 82 -1.71 3.32 7.25
C GLY A 82 -1.38 4.20 8.45
N GLY A 83 -1.59 5.52 8.35
CA GLY A 83 -1.42 6.47 9.45
C GLY A 83 -2.45 6.29 10.57
N ILE A 84 -3.70 5.95 10.23
CA ILE A 84 -4.73 5.58 11.21
C ILE A 84 -4.32 4.28 11.93
N LEU A 85 -3.88 3.27 11.19
CA LEU A 85 -3.44 2.00 11.76
C LEU A 85 -2.25 2.19 12.70
N TRP A 86 -1.31 3.07 12.35
CA TRP A 86 -0.23 3.47 13.25
C TRP A 86 -0.76 4.01 14.58
N LYS A 87 -1.76 4.89 14.56
CA LYS A 87 -2.37 5.39 15.79
C LYS A 87 -3.08 4.33 16.61
N ILE A 88 -3.72 3.38 15.96
CA ILE A 88 -4.32 2.23 16.65
C ILE A 88 -3.23 1.43 17.38
N HIS A 89 -2.05 1.24 16.77
CA HIS A 89 -0.93 0.56 17.44
C HIS A 89 -0.28 1.40 18.55
N ASP A 90 -0.20 2.72 18.41
CA ASP A 90 0.21 3.61 19.51
C ASP A 90 -0.71 3.39 20.72
N MET A 91 -2.04 3.36 20.51
CA MET A 91 -3.01 3.10 21.59
C MET A 91 -2.84 1.71 22.20
N GLN A 92 -2.63 0.67 21.38
CA GLN A 92 -2.34 -0.68 21.87
C GLN A 92 -1.06 -0.77 22.71
N ALA A 93 -0.08 0.08 22.42
CA ALA A 93 1.16 0.19 23.20
C ALA A 93 1.01 1.04 24.48
N GLY A 94 -0.21 1.50 24.80
CA GLY A 94 -0.54 2.25 26.01
C GLY A 94 -0.61 3.77 25.82
N PHE A 95 -0.37 4.29 24.62
CA PHE A 95 -0.49 5.73 24.33
C PHE A 95 -1.94 6.11 24.02
N PHE A 96 -2.82 5.98 25.02
CA PHE A 96 -4.23 6.34 24.86
C PHE A 96 -4.44 7.87 24.91
N PRO A 97 -5.13 8.46 23.94
CA PRO A 97 -5.55 9.85 24.05
C PRO A 97 -6.59 9.98 25.18
N SER A 98 -6.45 11.00 26.02
CA SER A 98 -7.36 11.26 27.15
C SER A 98 -8.69 11.87 26.66
N GLY A 99 -9.82 11.34 27.14
CA GLY A 99 -11.16 11.91 26.92
C GLY A 99 -11.62 11.90 25.46
N GLU A 100 -12.21 13.00 24.98
CA GLU A 100 -12.79 13.14 23.63
C GLU A 100 -11.74 13.17 22.48
N ARG A 101 -10.45 13.07 22.80
CA ARG A 101 -9.35 13.20 21.85
C ARG A 101 -9.16 11.98 20.93
N PHE A 102 -9.96 10.93 21.06
CA PHE A 102 -9.85 9.72 20.25
C PHE A 102 -9.95 9.99 18.74
N LEU A 103 -11.06 10.58 18.28
CA LEU A 103 -11.27 10.87 16.85
C LEU A 103 -10.27 11.90 16.30
N PRO A 104 -9.97 13.01 17.02
CA PRO A 104 -8.92 13.93 16.62
C PRO A 104 -7.54 13.27 16.43
N ASP A 105 -7.17 12.32 17.29
CA ASP A 105 -5.87 11.64 17.20
C ASP A 105 -5.80 10.69 15.99
N LEU A 106 -6.90 9.99 15.68
CA LEU A 106 -6.99 9.19 14.45
C LEU A 106 -6.96 10.06 13.20
N SER A 107 -7.64 11.20 13.21
CA SER A 107 -7.61 12.18 12.10
C SER A 107 -6.23 12.76 11.90
N TRP A 108 -5.50 13.03 13.00
CA TRP A 108 -4.10 13.42 12.93
C TRP A 108 -3.20 12.29 12.39
N GLY A 109 -3.46 11.04 12.77
CA GLY A 109 -2.81 9.87 12.18
C GLY A 109 -3.02 9.79 10.66
N ALA A 110 -4.26 9.99 10.21
CA ALA A 110 -4.62 10.03 8.79
C ALA A 110 -3.89 11.13 8.02
N SER A 111 -3.88 12.36 8.56
CA SER A 111 -3.22 13.51 7.92
C SER A 111 -1.71 13.36 7.91
N THR A 112 -1.11 12.89 9.01
CA THR A 112 0.32 12.59 9.10
C THR A 112 0.69 11.49 8.12
N GLY A 113 -0.12 10.43 8.03
CA GLY A 113 0.01 9.39 7.02
C GLY A 113 0.06 9.96 5.61
N LEU A 114 -0.86 10.86 5.23
CA LEU A 114 -0.81 11.49 3.91
C LEU A 114 0.42 12.39 3.69
N GLN A 115 0.90 13.09 4.74
CA GLN A 115 2.04 14.00 4.65
C GLN A 115 3.37 13.27 4.50
N VAL A 116 3.61 12.24 5.32
CA VAL A 116 4.92 11.57 5.42
C VAL A 116 4.88 10.08 5.06
N GLY A 117 3.72 9.43 5.08
CA GLY A 117 3.57 7.99 4.87
C GLY A 117 4.00 7.50 3.48
N TRP A 118 3.80 8.31 2.44
CA TRP A 118 4.28 7.97 1.09
C TRP A 118 5.81 8.01 1.00
N ALA A 119 6.46 8.96 1.68
CA ALA A 119 7.91 9.05 1.73
C ALA A 119 8.48 7.88 2.54
N ILE A 120 7.83 7.53 3.65
CA ILE A 120 8.12 6.36 4.47
C ILE A 120 8.02 5.07 3.63
N ALA A 121 6.97 4.93 2.82
CA ALA A 121 6.88 3.81 1.89
C ALA A 121 8.08 3.79 0.94
N LEU A 122 8.46 4.91 0.31
CA LEU A 122 9.62 4.93 -0.58
C LEU A 122 10.95 4.51 0.09
N LEU A 123 11.09 4.75 1.40
CA LEU A 123 12.28 4.36 2.17
C LEU A 123 12.35 2.86 2.48
N SER A 124 11.25 2.11 2.39
CA SER A 124 11.23 0.64 2.53
C SER A 124 11.73 -0.07 1.27
N PHE A 125 12.95 0.27 0.84
CA PHE A 125 13.69 -0.43 -0.20
C PHE A 125 14.42 -1.64 0.42
N PRO A 126 14.37 -2.86 -0.15
CA PRO A 126 13.96 -3.22 -1.52
C PRO A 126 12.49 -3.65 -1.69
N TYR A 127 11.73 -3.78 -0.61
CA TYR A 127 10.39 -4.38 -0.62
C TYR A 127 9.41 -3.68 -1.59
N ASN A 128 9.45 -2.34 -1.64
CA ASN A 128 8.55 -1.61 -2.52
C ASN A 128 8.87 -1.73 -4.01
N VAL A 129 10.12 -2.01 -4.38
CA VAL A 129 10.46 -2.30 -5.79
C VAL A 129 9.81 -3.60 -6.24
N ILE A 130 9.91 -4.65 -5.43
CA ILE A 130 9.25 -5.94 -5.72
C ILE A 130 7.73 -5.74 -5.78
N SER A 131 7.19 -4.94 -4.86
CA SER A 131 5.76 -4.64 -4.81
C SER A 131 5.26 -3.93 -6.06
N TRP A 132 6.02 -2.94 -6.56
CA TRP A 132 5.68 -2.19 -7.76
C TRP A 132 5.81 -3.02 -9.04
N ILE A 133 6.85 -3.84 -9.16
CA ILE A 133 7.04 -4.73 -10.31
C ILE A 133 5.90 -5.74 -10.38
N SER A 134 5.62 -6.42 -9.26
CA SER A 134 4.52 -7.39 -9.19
C SER A 134 3.16 -6.74 -9.45
N GLY A 135 2.90 -5.57 -8.87
CA GLY A 135 1.69 -4.78 -9.12
C GLY A 135 1.53 -4.44 -10.61
N TYR A 136 2.59 -3.93 -11.26
CA TYR A 136 2.55 -3.61 -12.69
C TYR A 136 2.12 -4.81 -13.54
N TRP A 137 2.69 -5.99 -13.31
CA TRP A 137 2.35 -7.20 -14.05
C TRP A 137 0.91 -7.66 -13.79
N VAL A 138 0.45 -7.62 -12.54
CA VAL A 138 -0.93 -7.95 -12.18
C VAL A 138 -1.92 -7.02 -12.88
N ALA A 139 -1.70 -5.70 -12.84
CA ALA A 139 -2.59 -4.75 -13.51
C ALA A 139 -2.58 -4.97 -15.04
N ARG A 140 -1.40 -5.16 -15.63
CA ARG A 140 -1.26 -5.45 -17.06
C ARG A 140 -2.04 -6.69 -17.47
N TYR A 141 -1.92 -7.77 -16.71
CA TYR A 141 -2.66 -9.01 -16.96
C TYR A 141 -4.17 -8.80 -16.80
N GLY A 142 -4.61 -8.06 -15.79
CA GLY A 142 -6.02 -7.71 -15.59
C GLY A 142 -6.62 -6.96 -16.80
N PHE A 143 -5.90 -6.00 -17.36
CA PHE A 143 -6.30 -5.32 -18.59
C PHE A 143 -6.38 -6.27 -19.81
N GLN A 144 -5.42 -7.20 -19.95
CA GLN A 144 -5.41 -8.17 -21.05
C GLN A 144 -6.57 -9.17 -20.96
N LEU A 145 -6.83 -9.69 -19.77
CA LEU A 145 -7.93 -10.63 -19.52
C LEU A 145 -9.28 -10.00 -19.83
N TYR A 146 -9.49 -8.76 -19.42
CA TYR A 146 -10.71 -8.03 -19.73
C TYR A 146 -10.89 -7.81 -21.25
N ASP A 147 -9.80 -7.47 -21.94
CA ASP A 147 -9.81 -7.29 -23.39
C ASP A 147 -10.16 -8.58 -24.15
N PHE A 148 -9.68 -9.73 -23.67
CA PHE A 148 -10.02 -11.05 -24.20
C PHE A 148 -11.51 -11.34 -24.05
N GLN A 149 -12.05 -11.22 -22.83
CA GLN A 149 -13.47 -11.44 -22.54
C GLN A 149 -14.42 -10.55 -23.35
N ARG A 150 -13.99 -9.36 -23.76
CA ARG A 150 -14.77 -8.46 -24.60
C ARG A 150 -14.84 -8.93 -26.06
N ARG A 151 -13.79 -9.58 -26.58
CA ARG A 151 -13.77 -10.09 -27.96
C ARG A 151 -14.72 -11.26 -28.12
N ASP A 152 -14.78 -12.17 -27.15
CA ASP A 152 -15.64 -13.37 -27.19
C ASP A 152 -17.14 -13.05 -27.06
N ARG A 153 -17.49 -11.84 -26.59
CA ARG A 153 -18.90 -11.38 -26.45
C ARG A 153 -19.42 -10.59 -27.67
N ARG A 154 -18.62 -10.45 -28.73
CA ARG A 154 -18.98 -9.73 -29.96
C ARG A 154 -19.10 -10.72 -31.10
#